data_AF-A0A961UZ65-F1
#
_entry.id   AF-A0A961UZ65-F1
#
_cell.length_a   1.000
_cell.length_b   1.000
_cell.length_c   1.000
_cell.angle_alpha   90.00
_cell.angle_beta   90.00
_cell.angle_gamma   90.00
#
_symmetry.space_group_name_H-M   'P 1'
#
loop_
_entity.id
_entity.type
_entity.pdbx_description
1 polymer ?
#
loop_
_entity_poly.entity_id
_entity_poly.type
_entity_poly.pdbx_seq_one_letter_code
_entity_poly.pdbx_strand_id
1 'polypeptide(L)'
;KALFAHCASLSLNAVVEPWNKRPGALAHADELAATLGFDMVEAGWSPTLDNYLGRVTKARIVQAVREARGEDSAQLIDHMKKDLMAREAARLLEGSNWLPEPLRLDGDDAVGEAAEAVADDVTDETALDSDAAELPAFLADDTGTSSDEPVTDAGEEADHLQAAE
;
A
#
# COMPACT_ATOMS: atom_id res chain seq x y z
N LYS A 1 -3.34 25.74 7.96
CA LYS A 1 -2.67 24.58 7.33
C LYS A 1 -1.84 23.76 8.34
N ALA A 2 -1.08 24.40 9.24
CA ALA A 2 -0.29 23.69 10.27
C ALA A 2 -1.12 22.76 11.19
N LEU A 3 -2.30 23.19 11.65
CA LEU A 3 -3.16 22.34 12.50
C LEU A 3 -3.62 21.06 11.79
N PHE A 4 -4.08 21.17 10.54
CA PHE A 4 -4.50 20.02 9.75
C PHE A 4 -3.35 19.04 9.53
N ALA A 5 -2.16 19.54 9.15
CA ALA A 5 -0.96 18.71 9.01
C ALA A 5 -0.57 18.01 10.32
N HIS A 6 -0.67 18.72 11.45
CA HIS A 6 -0.41 18.13 12.76
C HIS A 6 -1.40 17.00 13.09
N CYS A 7 -2.70 17.24 12.92
CA CYS A 7 -3.73 16.21 13.13
C CYS A 7 -3.51 14.99 12.21
N ALA A 8 -3.22 15.23 10.92
CA ALA A 8 -2.95 14.16 9.96
C ALA A 8 -1.73 13.32 10.38
N SER A 9 -0.64 13.97 10.79
CA SER A 9 0.59 13.29 11.22
C SER A 9 0.41 12.37 12.43
N LEU A 10 -0.54 12.68 13.32
CA LEU A 10 -0.86 11.84 14.48
C LEU A 10 -1.78 10.67 14.15
N SER A 11 -2.47 10.71 13.01
CA SER A 11 -3.43 9.70 12.57
C SER A 11 -2.88 8.71 11.55
N LEU A 12 -1.78 9.07 10.87
CA LEU A 12 -1.16 8.20 9.88
C LEU A 12 -0.49 7.03 10.59
N ASN A 13 -0.85 5.81 10.19
CA ASN A 13 -0.20 4.60 10.66
C ASN A 13 0.12 3.71 9.43
N ALA A 14 1.38 3.63 9.06
CA ALA A 14 1.88 2.81 7.95
C ALA A 14 2.56 1.50 8.41
N VAL A 15 2.36 1.08 9.67
CA VAL A 15 2.96 -0.16 10.19
C VAL A 15 2.30 -1.38 9.56
N VAL A 16 3.09 -2.25 8.96
CA VAL A 16 2.65 -3.54 8.42
C VAL A 16 2.61 -4.57 9.55
N GLU A 17 1.42 -5.06 9.86
CA GLU A 17 1.20 -6.06 10.90
C GLU A 17 0.80 -7.41 10.25
N PRO A 18 1.42 -8.55 10.63
CA PRO A 18 1.12 -9.84 10.00
C PRO A 18 -0.36 -10.28 10.11
N TRP A 19 -1.03 -9.91 11.20
CA TRP A 19 -2.42 -10.29 11.49
C TRP A 19 -3.46 -9.26 11.04
N ASN A 20 -3.05 -8.05 10.68
CA ASN A 20 -3.94 -6.94 10.37
C ASN A 20 -3.57 -6.34 9.00
N LYS A 21 -4.12 -6.96 7.95
CA LYS A 21 -3.91 -6.54 6.58
C LYS A 21 -4.89 -5.42 6.23
N ARG A 22 -4.36 -4.21 6.08
CA ARG A 22 -5.10 -2.98 5.73
C ARG A 22 -4.54 -2.37 4.44
N PRO A 23 -4.69 -3.05 3.30
CA PRO A 23 -3.99 -2.69 2.06
C PRO A 23 -4.33 -1.27 1.59
N GLY A 24 -5.60 -0.82 1.71
CA GLY A 24 -5.97 0.55 1.33
C GLY A 24 -5.33 1.64 2.20
N ALA A 25 -5.14 1.38 3.50
CA ALA A 25 -4.49 2.34 4.39
C ALA A 25 -2.98 2.43 4.15
N LEU A 26 -2.34 1.32 3.76
CA LEU A 26 -0.93 1.29 3.39
C LEU A 26 -0.72 2.02 2.05
N ALA A 27 -1.51 1.68 1.02
CA ALA A 27 -1.45 2.36 -0.28
C ALA A 27 -1.64 3.87 -0.19
N HIS A 28 -2.53 4.34 0.70
CA HIS A 28 -2.70 5.77 0.93
C HIS A 28 -1.50 6.42 1.65
N ALA A 29 -0.83 5.68 2.56
CA ALA A 29 0.40 6.16 3.16
C ALA A 29 1.53 6.27 2.12
N ASP A 30 1.61 5.32 1.19
CA ASP A 30 2.58 5.33 0.09
C ASP A 30 2.31 6.51 -0.88
N GLU A 31 1.05 6.77 -1.21
CA GLU A 31 0.63 7.94 -2.01
C GLU A 31 1.00 9.27 -1.32
N LEU A 32 0.79 9.36 0.00
CA LEU A 32 1.20 10.53 0.78
C LEU A 32 2.72 10.70 0.80
N ALA A 33 3.48 9.61 0.97
CA ALA A 33 4.95 9.66 0.93
C ALA A 33 5.45 10.12 -0.45
N ALA A 34 4.89 9.59 -1.54
CA ALA A 34 5.21 9.98 -2.90
C ALA A 34 4.87 11.45 -3.18
N THR A 35 3.69 11.91 -2.75
CA THR A 35 3.24 13.30 -2.94
C THR A 35 4.11 14.30 -2.18
N LEU A 36 4.60 13.92 -1.00
CA LEU A 36 5.47 14.75 -0.18
C LEU A 36 6.95 14.66 -0.59
N GLY A 37 7.32 13.74 -1.48
CA GLY A 37 8.72 13.43 -1.80
C GLY A 37 9.49 12.98 -0.56
N PHE A 38 8.84 12.21 0.31
CA PHE A 38 9.40 11.83 1.60
C PHE A 38 10.39 10.68 1.44
N ASP A 39 11.67 11.01 1.23
CA ASP A 39 12.76 10.02 1.18
C ASP A 39 13.30 9.72 2.59
N MET A 40 13.27 8.44 2.96
CA MET A 40 13.81 7.95 4.23
C MET A 40 15.33 8.08 4.33
N VAL A 41 16.07 8.00 3.23
CA VAL A 41 17.53 8.24 3.22
C VAL A 41 17.82 9.69 3.52
N GLU A 42 17.15 10.65 2.84
CA GLU A 42 17.29 12.08 3.12
C GLU A 42 16.84 12.44 4.54
N ALA A 43 15.85 11.75 5.09
CA ALA A 43 15.44 11.87 6.48
C ALA A 43 16.49 11.35 7.50
N GLY A 44 17.63 10.84 7.01
CA GLY A 44 18.77 10.39 7.81
C GLY A 44 18.65 8.96 8.32
N TRP A 45 17.77 8.15 7.72
CA TRP A 45 17.65 6.74 8.10
C TRP A 45 18.91 5.96 7.66
N SER A 46 19.41 5.11 8.57
CA SER A 46 20.49 4.18 8.25
C SER A 46 20.34 2.85 9.01
N PRO A 47 20.76 1.73 8.41
CA PRO A 47 20.66 0.41 9.04
C PRO A 47 21.76 0.24 10.09
N THR A 48 21.42 0.41 11.36
CA THR A 48 22.34 0.22 12.49
C THR A 48 22.02 -1.06 13.28
N LEU A 49 22.94 -1.45 14.17
CA LEU A 49 22.74 -2.59 15.07
C LEU A 49 21.53 -2.40 16.00
N ASP A 50 21.37 -1.22 16.58
CA ASP A 50 20.32 -0.94 17.58
C ASP A 50 18.93 -0.74 16.95
N ASN A 51 18.89 -0.35 15.67
CA ASN A 51 17.64 -0.13 14.94
C ASN A 51 17.18 -1.41 14.20
N TYR A 52 17.81 -1.74 13.07
CA TYR A 52 17.33 -2.78 12.15
C TYR A 52 18.11 -4.09 12.30
N LEU A 53 19.44 -4.04 12.21
CA LEU A 53 20.29 -5.22 12.06
C LEU A 53 20.29 -6.13 13.29
N GLY A 54 20.07 -5.60 14.50
CA GLY A 54 19.90 -6.39 15.71
C GLY A 54 18.57 -7.15 15.77
N ARG A 55 17.53 -6.63 15.10
CA ARG A 55 16.16 -7.16 15.16
C ARG A 55 15.86 -8.22 14.11
N VAL A 56 16.55 -8.18 12.97
CA VAL A 56 16.33 -9.12 11.88
C VAL A 56 17.13 -10.43 12.03
N THR A 57 16.82 -11.41 11.18
CA THR A 57 17.52 -12.69 11.10
C THR A 57 18.87 -12.56 10.40
N LYS A 58 19.80 -13.49 10.64
CA LYS A 58 21.10 -13.52 9.94
C LYS A 58 20.95 -13.49 8.42
N ALA A 59 20.02 -14.30 7.90
CA ALA A 59 19.73 -14.36 6.47
C ALA A 59 19.31 -13.00 5.90
N ARG A 60 18.48 -12.23 6.63
CA ARG A 60 18.07 -10.88 6.20
C ARG A 60 19.22 -9.88 6.26
N ILE A 61 20.16 -10.02 7.20
CA ILE A 61 21.38 -9.18 7.25
C ILE A 61 22.25 -9.45 6.00
N VAL A 62 22.51 -10.73 5.68
CA VAL A 62 23.28 -11.12 4.50
C VAL A 62 22.61 -10.63 3.22
N GLN A 63 21.29 -10.77 3.12
CA GLN A 63 20.51 -10.27 1.99
C GLN A 63 20.60 -8.74 1.85
N ALA A 64 20.50 -7.99 2.95
CA ALA A 64 20.64 -6.53 2.92
C ALA A 64 22.03 -6.10 2.40
N VAL A 65 23.09 -6.77 2.86
CA VAL A 65 24.46 -6.50 2.38
C VAL A 65 24.63 -6.89 0.91
N ARG A 66 24.03 -8.00 0.49
CA ARG A 66 24.01 -8.43 -0.91
C ARG A 66 23.36 -7.37 -1.81
N GLU A 67 22.20 -6.85 -1.43
CA GLU A 67 21.48 -5.83 -2.18
C GLU A 67 22.28 -4.51 -2.26
N ALA A 68 22.92 -4.10 -1.17
CA ALA A 68 23.59 -2.80 -1.07
C ALA A 68 25.04 -2.76 -1.60
N ARG A 69 25.75 -3.89 -1.54
CA ARG A 69 27.20 -4.00 -1.77
C ARG A 69 27.62 -5.17 -2.64
N GLY A 70 26.67 -6.03 -3.03
CA GLY A 70 26.93 -7.20 -3.86
C GLY A 70 27.28 -8.48 -3.08
N GLU A 71 27.37 -9.58 -3.81
CA GLU A 71 27.53 -10.94 -3.28
C GLU A 71 28.86 -11.13 -2.53
N ASP A 72 29.95 -10.57 -3.04
CA ASP A 72 31.28 -10.72 -2.41
C ASP A 72 31.29 -10.22 -0.97
N SER A 73 30.62 -9.08 -0.71
CA SER A 73 30.50 -8.51 0.63
C SER A 73 29.62 -9.36 1.55
N ALA A 74 28.60 -10.02 0.99
CA ALA A 74 27.70 -10.88 1.72
C ALA A 74 28.42 -12.16 2.22
N GLN A 75 29.29 -12.75 1.39
CA GLN A 75 30.08 -13.93 1.75
C GLN A 75 31.07 -13.66 2.89
N LEU A 76 31.61 -12.44 2.98
CA LEU A 76 32.50 -12.04 4.06
C LEU A 76 31.84 -12.10 5.45
N ILE A 77 30.54 -11.84 5.53
CA ILE A 77 29.82 -11.78 6.81
C ILE A 77 29.01 -13.04 7.14
N ASP A 78 28.73 -13.89 6.16
CA ASP A 78 27.82 -15.04 6.28
C ASP A 78 28.20 -16.00 7.43
N HIS A 79 29.49 -16.27 7.60
CA HIS A 79 30.03 -17.20 8.59
C HIS A 79 30.17 -16.60 10.01
N MET A 80 29.81 -15.33 10.20
CA MET A 80 29.98 -14.66 11.48
C MET A 80 28.86 -14.98 12.50
N LYS A 81 29.16 -14.77 13.79
CA LYS A 81 28.15 -14.76 14.85
C LYS A 81 27.26 -13.52 14.71
N LYS A 82 25.98 -13.60 15.10
CA LYS A 82 24.97 -12.56 14.82
C LYS A 82 25.42 -11.16 15.26
N ASP A 83 25.96 -11.03 16.47
CA ASP A 83 26.34 -9.72 17.00
C ASP A 83 27.50 -9.09 16.23
N LEU A 84 28.47 -9.91 15.79
CA LEU A 84 29.58 -9.46 14.96
C LEU A 84 29.12 -9.17 13.53
N MET A 85 28.27 -10.04 12.98
CA MET A 85 27.65 -9.90 11.67
C MET A 85 26.87 -8.58 11.57
N ALA A 86 26.07 -8.24 12.58
CA ALA A 86 25.29 -7.00 12.59
C ALA A 86 26.20 -5.75 12.65
N ARG A 87 27.30 -5.78 13.40
CA ARG A 87 28.27 -4.67 13.45
C ARG A 87 28.98 -4.48 12.12
N GLU A 88 29.46 -5.58 11.53
CA GLU A 88 30.19 -5.52 10.27
C GLU A 88 29.24 -5.14 9.12
N ALA A 89 28.02 -5.65 9.11
CA ALA A 89 26.99 -5.24 8.16
C ALA A 89 26.68 -3.74 8.29
N ALA A 90 26.57 -3.19 9.51
CA ALA A 90 26.38 -1.74 9.69
C ALA A 90 27.52 -0.94 9.06
N ARG A 91 28.78 -1.39 9.22
CA ARG A 91 29.96 -0.76 8.60
C ARG A 91 29.94 -0.86 7.07
N LEU A 92 29.50 -2.00 6.53
CA LEU A 92 29.41 -2.20 5.08
C LEU A 92 28.28 -1.36 4.46
N LEU A 93 27.15 -1.24 5.16
CA LEU A 93 25.98 -0.49 4.72
C LEU A 93 26.11 1.02 4.96
N GLU A 94 27.13 1.47 5.68
CA GLU A 94 27.39 2.90 5.87
C GLU A 94 27.62 3.59 4.50
N GLY A 95 26.91 4.69 4.28
CA GLY A 95 26.94 5.44 3.00
C GLY A 95 26.38 4.65 1.80
N SER A 96 25.63 3.57 2.01
CA SER A 96 25.01 2.79 0.92
C SER A 96 23.71 3.37 0.40
N ASN A 97 23.08 4.25 1.18
CA ASN A 97 21.69 4.67 0.98
C ASN A 97 20.71 3.49 0.87
N TRP A 98 21.10 2.30 1.33
CA TRP A 98 20.23 1.14 1.29
C TRP A 98 19.12 1.29 2.32
N LEU A 99 17.89 1.05 1.87
CA LEU A 99 16.70 0.97 2.68
C LEU A 99 16.12 -0.44 2.66
N PRO A 100 15.51 -0.92 3.74
CA PRO A 100 14.70 -2.11 3.73
C PRO A 100 13.43 -1.84 2.94
N GLU A 101 12.94 -2.88 2.27
CA GLU A 101 11.73 -2.89 1.43
C GLU A 101 10.54 -2.07 1.99
N PRO A 102 10.13 -2.15 3.27
CA PRO A 102 8.99 -1.35 3.77
C PRO A 102 9.23 0.15 3.86
N LEU A 103 10.46 0.61 3.68
CA LEU A 103 10.84 2.03 3.72
C LEU A 103 11.16 2.58 2.32
N ARG A 104 11.16 1.73 1.29
CA ARG A 104 11.33 2.16 -0.09
C ARG A 104 10.02 2.74 -0.60
N LEU A 105 10.13 3.79 -1.42
CA LEU A 105 8.99 4.28 -2.16
C LEU A 105 8.96 3.52 -3.49
N ASP A 106 7.78 3.09 -3.94
CA ASP A 106 7.56 2.30 -5.17
C ASP A 106 8.13 2.91 -6.46
N GLY A 107 8.76 4.10 -6.40
CA GLY A 107 9.50 4.73 -7.49
C GLY A 107 11.00 4.39 -7.57
N ASP A 108 11.59 3.76 -6.55
CA ASP A 108 13.06 3.49 -6.50
C ASP A 108 13.43 2.04 -6.89
N ASP A 109 12.48 1.09 -6.81
CA ASP A 109 12.73 -0.35 -7.06
C ASP A 109 12.58 -0.79 -8.54
N ALA A 110 12.39 0.12 -9.50
CA ALA A 110 12.23 -0.22 -10.93
C ALA A 110 13.50 -0.78 -11.62
N VAL A 111 14.55 -1.16 -10.87
CA VAL A 111 15.80 -1.74 -11.39
C VAL A 111 16.06 -3.17 -10.87
N GLY A 112 15.14 -3.74 -10.05
CA GLY A 112 15.43 -4.95 -9.28
C GLY A 112 14.82 -6.28 -9.73
N GLU A 113 13.70 -6.32 -10.44
CA GLU A 113 12.99 -7.59 -10.68
C GLU A 113 12.40 -7.68 -12.10
N ALA A 114 13.21 -8.22 -13.01
CA ALA A 114 12.74 -8.90 -14.21
C ALA A 114 13.59 -10.17 -14.43
N ALA A 115 13.42 -11.13 -13.52
CA ALA A 115 13.81 -12.52 -13.76
C ALA A 115 12.54 -13.37 -13.63
N GLU A 116 11.57 -13.10 -14.50
CA GLU A 116 10.45 -14.01 -14.74
C GLU A 116 10.96 -15.29 -15.40
N ALA A 117 10.59 -16.41 -14.79
CA ALA A 117 10.64 -17.72 -15.40
C ALA A 117 9.61 -17.79 -16.53
N VAL A 118 10.07 -17.89 -17.78
CA VAL A 118 9.24 -18.20 -18.95
C VAL A 118 9.75 -19.46 -19.65
N ALA A 119 8.95 -20.53 -19.54
CA ALA A 119 8.85 -21.65 -20.48
C ALA A 119 7.48 -22.31 -20.19
N ASP A 120 6.42 -21.81 -20.84
CA ASP A 120 5.87 -22.33 -22.10
C ASP A 120 4.90 -23.50 -21.85
N ASP A 121 3.60 -23.22 -21.96
CA ASP A 121 2.69 -24.04 -22.76
C ASP A 121 1.44 -23.21 -23.08
N VAL A 122 1.40 -22.70 -24.31
CA VAL A 122 0.22 -22.11 -24.94
C VAL A 122 -0.50 -23.24 -25.67
N THR A 123 -1.72 -23.56 -25.25
CA THR A 123 -2.73 -24.04 -26.19
C THR A 123 -3.95 -23.13 -26.14
N ASP A 124 -4.02 -22.37 -27.23
CA ASP A 124 -5.14 -21.68 -27.85
C ASP A 124 -6.49 -22.39 -27.63
N GLU A 125 -7.55 -21.59 -27.46
CA GLU A 125 -8.82 -21.72 -28.20
C GLU A 125 -9.70 -20.51 -27.81
N THR A 126 -9.84 -19.64 -28.81
CA THR A 126 -10.70 -18.47 -28.88
C THR A 126 -12.19 -18.77 -28.65
N ALA A 127 -12.88 -17.92 -27.88
CA ALA A 127 -14.28 -17.60 -28.16
C ALA A 127 -14.65 -16.22 -27.57
N LEU A 128 -15.05 -15.34 -28.49
CA LEU A 128 -15.65 -14.03 -28.26
C LEU A 128 -16.98 -14.21 -27.54
N ASP A 129 -17.28 -13.40 -26.53
CA ASP A 129 -18.56 -12.67 -26.57
C ASP A 129 -18.56 -11.45 -25.65
N SER A 130 -19.12 -10.39 -26.19
CA SER A 130 -19.51 -9.19 -25.47
C SER A 130 -20.67 -9.52 -24.54
N ASP A 131 -20.57 -9.16 -23.27
CA ASP A 131 -21.76 -8.64 -22.61
C ASP A 131 -21.38 -7.59 -21.58
N ALA A 132 -21.86 -6.38 -21.84
CA ALA A 132 -21.76 -5.26 -20.93
C ALA A 132 -22.56 -5.66 -19.68
N ALA A 133 -21.87 -5.76 -18.54
CA ALA A 133 -22.47 -6.08 -17.26
C ALA A 133 -23.75 -5.25 -17.05
N GLU A 134 -24.91 -5.91 -17.08
CA GLU A 134 -26.18 -5.31 -16.72
C GLU A 134 -26.06 -4.76 -15.29
N LEU A 135 -26.21 -3.44 -15.17
CA LEU A 135 -26.23 -2.76 -13.88
C LEU A 135 -27.51 -3.16 -13.12
N PRO A 136 -27.43 -3.35 -11.79
CA PRO A 136 -28.56 -3.80 -10.99
C PRO A 136 -29.74 -2.82 -11.06
N ALA A 137 -30.97 -3.37 -11.09
CA ALA A 137 -32.24 -2.66 -11.25
C ALA A 137 -32.52 -1.51 -10.25
N PHE A 138 -31.70 -1.34 -9.23
CA PHE A 138 -31.73 -0.24 -8.28
C PHE A 138 -31.25 1.11 -8.88
N LEU A 139 -30.47 1.11 -9.97
CA LEU A 139 -29.92 2.33 -10.58
C LEU A 139 -30.64 2.77 -11.87
N ALA A 140 -31.74 2.12 -12.24
CA ALA A 140 -32.49 2.39 -13.46
C ALA A 140 -33.71 3.33 -13.25
N ASP A 141 -33.64 4.25 -12.30
CA ASP A 141 -34.67 5.28 -12.17
C ASP A 141 -34.06 6.64 -11.83
N ASP A 142 -34.03 7.50 -12.84
CA ASP A 142 -34.28 8.95 -12.80
C ASP A 142 -33.55 9.61 -13.98
N THR A 143 -34.22 9.67 -15.14
CA THR A 143 -34.01 10.78 -16.10
C THR A 143 -35.26 10.98 -16.95
N GLY A 144 -36.11 11.92 -16.50
CA GLY A 144 -36.63 12.95 -17.41
C GLY A 144 -37.97 12.69 -18.12
N THR A 145 -38.97 13.39 -17.59
CA THR A 145 -39.83 14.35 -18.31
C THR A 145 -41.15 13.87 -18.95
N SER A 146 -42.22 14.47 -18.40
CA SER A 146 -43.31 15.14 -19.10
C SER A 146 -44.69 14.48 -19.11
N SER A 147 -45.60 15.20 -18.45
CA SER A 147 -46.94 15.60 -18.91
C SER A 147 -48.17 14.77 -18.53
N ASP A 148 -49.08 15.54 -17.93
CA ASP A 148 -50.54 15.61 -18.12
C ASP A 148 -51.42 14.77 -17.17
N GLU A 149 -52.06 15.48 -16.24
CA GLU A 149 -53.30 15.07 -15.56
C GLU A 149 -54.47 15.03 -16.59
N PRO A 150 -55.65 14.38 -16.36
CA PRO A 150 -56.62 14.82 -15.32
C PRO A 150 -57.57 13.75 -14.69
N VAL A 151 -58.07 14.07 -13.47
CA VAL A 151 -59.46 13.98 -12.94
C VAL A 151 -60.10 12.56 -12.83
N THR A 152 -60.56 12.07 -11.66
CA THR A 152 -61.86 12.33 -10.95
C THR A 152 -61.82 11.66 -9.57
N ASP A 153 -62.07 12.35 -8.46
CA ASP A 153 -63.35 12.55 -7.74
C ASP A 153 -63.66 11.55 -6.60
N ALA A 154 -64.15 12.15 -5.51
CA ALA A 154 -64.90 11.61 -4.37
C ALA A 154 -64.16 10.89 -3.22
N GLY A 155 -64.17 11.54 -2.04
CA GLY A 155 -64.14 10.84 -0.76
C GLY A 155 -63.57 11.57 0.46
N GLU A 156 -64.17 12.70 0.85
CA GLU A 156 -64.43 13.17 2.23
C GLU A 156 -63.34 13.06 3.34
N GLU A 157 -62.90 14.25 3.75
CA GLU A 157 -62.70 14.76 5.12
C GLU A 157 -62.81 13.78 6.31
N ALA A 158 -61.75 13.74 7.15
CA ALA A 158 -61.84 14.08 8.58
C ALA A 158 -60.46 13.95 9.28
N ASP A 159 -59.86 15.11 9.52
CA ASP A 159 -59.52 15.64 10.85
C ASP A 159 -58.82 14.79 11.94
N HIS A 160 -57.82 15.44 12.55
CA HIS A 160 -57.37 15.35 13.94
C HIS A 160 -56.70 14.06 14.49
N LEU A 161 -55.39 14.14 14.81
CA LEU A 161 -54.86 14.17 16.21
C LEU A 161 -53.32 14.17 16.30
N GLN A 162 -52.81 15.37 16.55
CA GLN A 162 -51.81 15.82 17.55
C GLN A 162 -50.79 14.86 18.20
N ALA A 163 -49.58 15.42 18.31
CA ALA A 163 -48.40 15.03 19.06
C ALA A 163 -48.63 14.60 20.53
N ALA A 164 -47.72 13.76 21.02
CA ALA A 164 -47.38 13.67 22.43
C ALA A 164 -45.85 13.52 22.59
N GLU A 165 -45.32 14.48 23.35
CA GLU A 165 -44.14 14.53 24.21
C GLU A 165 -43.28 13.27 24.40
#